data_AF-A0A967PGB9-F1
#
_entry.id   AF-A0A967PGB9-F1
#
_cell.length_a   1.000
_cell.length_b   1.000
_cell.length_c   1.000
_cell.angle_alpha   90.00
_cell.angle_beta   90.00
_cell.angle_gamma   90.00
#
_symmetry.space_group_name_H-M   'P 1'
#
loop_
_entity.id
_entity.type
_entity.pdbx_description
1 polymer ?
#
loop_
_entity_poly.entity_id
_entity_poly.type
_entity_poly.pdbx_seq_one_letter_code
_entity_poly.pdbx_strand_id
1 'polypeptide(L)'
;VNAGDVRIGDTLSAGGDLVYPPIPTFAPEHFQTAVNVDTGRYKQFRRGAVQLDAEGVIQLLRHPERGDREPVFAAVGPMQYEVALARLRSEFGAEVRL
;
A
#
# COMPACT_ATOMS: atom_id res chain seq x y z
N VAL A 1 4.85 -3.12 -18.53
CA VAL A 1 5.47 -4.24 -17.80
C VAL A 1 4.55 -4.56 -16.63
N ASN A 2 4.17 -5.83 -16.49
CA ASN A 2 3.06 -6.38 -15.69
C ASN A 2 3.23 -6.25 -14.16
N ALA A 3 3.41 -5.04 -13.63
CA ALA A 3 3.54 -4.84 -12.18
C ALA A 3 2.21 -5.08 -11.40
N GLY A 4 1.09 -5.30 -12.07
CA GLY A 4 -0.22 -5.51 -11.44
C GLY A 4 -0.75 -6.95 -11.44
N ASP A 5 -0.07 -7.88 -12.12
CA ASP A 5 -0.60 -9.24 -12.33
C ASP A 5 -0.14 -10.25 -11.26
N VAL A 6 0.78 -9.84 -10.38
CA VAL A 6 1.35 -10.70 -9.34
C VAL A 6 1.39 -9.98 -8.00
N ARG A 7 1.12 -10.73 -6.93
CA ARG A 7 1.13 -10.28 -5.53
C ARG A 7 2.01 -11.18 -4.69
N ILE A 8 2.36 -10.68 -3.50
CA ILE A 8 3.05 -11.48 -2.48
C ILE A 8 2.19 -12.70 -2.15
N GLY A 9 2.76 -13.89 -2.32
CA GLY A 9 2.08 -15.17 -2.06
C GLY A 9 1.51 -15.86 -3.30
N ASP A 10 1.52 -15.22 -4.46
CA ASP A 10 1.06 -15.87 -5.69
C ASP A 10 1.97 -17.04 -6.10
N THR A 11 1.35 -18.12 -6.57
CA THR A 11 2.06 -19.29 -7.10
C THR A 11 2.01 -19.27 -8.62
N LEU A 12 3.16 -19.31 -9.29
CA LEU A 12 3.27 -19.42 -10.74
C LEU A 12 3.65 -20.85 -11.14
N SER A 13 2.83 -21.49 -11.96
CA SER A 13 3.06 -22.86 -12.47
C SER A 13 2.89 -22.92 -13.98
N ALA A 14 3.71 -23.74 -14.66
CA ALA A 14 3.60 -24.00 -16.10
C ALA A 14 2.55 -25.07 -16.44
N GLY A 15 1.95 -25.73 -15.45
CA GLY A 15 0.89 -26.73 -15.62
C GLY A 15 0.43 -27.35 -14.28
N GLY A 16 -0.86 -27.66 -14.19
CA GLY A 16 -1.50 -28.23 -12.99
C GLY A 16 -1.86 -27.18 -11.92
N ASP A 17 -2.79 -27.55 -11.03
CA ASP A 17 -3.27 -26.71 -9.93
C ASP A 17 -2.32 -26.81 -8.73
N LEU A 18 -1.17 -26.14 -8.82
CA LEU A 18 -0.22 -26.00 -7.72
C LEU A 18 -0.48 -24.70 -6.96
N VAL A 19 -0.71 -24.81 -5.65
CA VAL A 19 -0.89 -23.66 -4.75
C VAL A 19 -0.03 -23.86 -3.52
N TYR A 20 0.91 -22.94 -3.26
CA TYR A 20 1.66 -22.93 -2.01
C TYR A 20 0.79 -22.41 -0.85
N PRO A 21 1.09 -22.82 0.41
CA PRO A 21 0.46 -22.24 1.58
C PRO A 21 0.65 -20.71 1.63
N PRO A 22 -0.29 -19.98 2.26
CA PRO A 22 -0.21 -18.53 2.37
C PRO A 22 1.04 -18.09 3.14
N ILE A 23 1.65 -16.99 2.70
CA ILE A 23 2.79 -16.37 3.39
C ILE A 23 2.27 -15.70 4.67
N PRO A 24 2.91 -15.92 5.83
CA PRO A 24 2.53 -15.27 7.07
C PRO A 24 2.71 -13.75 6.96
N THR A 25 1.75 -13.00 7.48
CA THR A 25 1.83 -11.55 7.60
C THR A 25 2.29 -11.15 9.01
N PHE A 26 3.05 -10.07 9.09
CA PHE A 26 3.53 -9.52 10.34
C PHE A 26 2.62 -8.38 10.80
N ALA A 27 2.39 -8.31 12.11
CA ALA A 27 1.65 -7.21 12.70
C ALA A 27 2.49 -5.91 12.60
N PRO A 28 1.89 -4.79 12.16
CA PRO A 28 2.57 -3.50 12.18
C PRO A 28 2.85 -3.02 13.61
N GLU A 29 3.97 -2.32 13.80
CA GLU A 29 4.35 -1.72 15.09
C GLU A 29 4.35 -0.18 15.05
N HIS A 30 4.29 0.40 13.85
CA HIS A 30 4.23 1.83 13.64
C HIS A 30 2.97 2.21 12.89
N PHE A 31 2.33 3.32 13.30
CA PHE A 31 1.10 3.82 12.69
C PHE A 31 1.17 5.34 12.54
N GLN A 32 0.87 5.86 11.35
CA GLN A 32 0.78 7.30 11.09
C GLN A 32 -0.39 7.61 10.16
N THR A 33 -1.03 8.76 10.37
CA THR A 33 -2.19 9.16 9.56
C THR A 33 -1.70 9.83 8.28
N ALA A 34 -1.98 9.23 7.14
CA ALA A 34 -1.60 9.78 5.84
C ALA A 34 -2.61 10.85 5.40
N VAL A 35 -2.13 12.10 5.32
CA VAL A 35 -2.90 13.25 4.87
C VAL A 35 -2.40 13.68 3.50
N ASN A 36 -3.29 13.62 2.51
CA ASN A 36 -3.03 14.19 1.20
C ASN A 36 -2.98 15.73 1.30
N VAL A 37 -1.86 16.32 0.88
CA VAL A 37 -1.66 17.78 1.01
C VAL A 37 -2.36 18.57 -0.11
N ASP A 38 -2.57 17.95 -1.28
CA ASP A 38 -3.20 18.57 -2.44
C ASP A 38 -4.56 17.91 -2.72
N THR A 39 -5.64 18.60 -2.37
CA THR A 39 -7.01 18.11 -2.57
C THR A 39 -7.33 17.76 -4.03
N GLY A 40 -6.69 18.43 -5.00
CA GLY A 40 -6.83 18.14 -6.44
C GLY A 40 -6.20 16.79 -6.85
N ARG A 41 -5.29 16.26 -6.04
CA ARG A 41 -4.58 14.98 -6.25
C ARG A 41 -5.17 13.81 -5.46
N TYR A 42 -6.32 14.00 -4.81
CA TYR A 42 -6.90 12.98 -3.93
C TYR A 42 -7.14 11.63 -4.62
N LYS A 43 -7.56 11.62 -5.89
CA LYS A 43 -7.78 10.36 -6.63
C LYS A 43 -6.46 9.63 -6.88
N GLN A 44 -5.39 10.35 -7.15
CA GLN A 44 -4.04 9.81 -7.36
C GLN A 44 -3.47 9.28 -6.05
N PHE A 45 -3.59 10.04 -4.96
CA PHE A 45 -3.25 9.59 -3.60
C PHE A 45 -3.95 8.28 -3.26
N ARG A 46 -5.28 8.23 -3.38
CA ARG A 46 -6.07 7.04 -3.06
C ARG A 46 -5.65 5.85 -3.91
N ARG A 47 -5.45 6.05 -5.22
CA ARG A 47 -5.00 4.97 -6.13
C ARG A 47 -3.61 4.47 -5.74
N GLY A 48 -2.68 5.38 -5.45
CA GLY A 48 -1.33 5.02 -5.06
C GLY A 48 -1.28 4.28 -3.73
N ALA A 49 -2.02 4.76 -2.71
CA ALA A 49 -2.10 4.11 -1.41
C ALA A 49 -2.64 2.68 -1.51
N VAL A 50 -3.67 2.46 -2.34
CA VAL A 50 -4.21 1.11 -2.61
C VAL A 50 -3.21 0.22 -3.33
N GLN A 51 -2.47 0.75 -4.29
CA GLN A 51 -1.49 -0.01 -5.04
C GLN A 51 -0.31 -0.42 -4.14
N LEU A 52 0.20 0.50 -3.32
CA LEU A 52 1.28 0.21 -2.37
C LEU A 52 0.88 -0.81 -1.31
N ASP A 53 -0.38 -0.83 -0.90
CA ASP A 53 -0.95 -1.87 -0.02
C ASP A 53 -1.00 -3.23 -0.71
N ALA A 54 -1.48 -3.29 -1.96
CA ALA A 54 -1.51 -4.53 -2.74
C ALA A 54 -0.11 -5.10 -3.04
N GLU A 55 0.89 -4.22 -3.17
CA GLU A 55 2.30 -4.59 -3.36
C GLU A 55 3.02 -4.92 -2.03
N GLY A 56 2.37 -4.72 -0.88
CA GLY A 56 2.93 -5.00 0.44
C GLY A 56 3.96 -3.99 0.94
N VAL A 57 4.04 -2.80 0.34
CA VAL A 57 4.97 -1.74 0.72
C VAL A 57 4.60 -1.14 2.08
N ILE A 58 3.31 -0.85 2.27
CA ILE A 58 2.74 -0.27 3.49
C ILE A 58 1.32 -0.80 3.64
N GLN A 59 0.87 -1.10 4.87
CA GLN A 59 -0.51 -1.54 5.08
C GLN A 59 -1.43 -0.32 5.17
N LEU A 60 -2.53 -0.33 4.42
CA LEU A 60 -3.49 0.76 4.38
C LEU A 60 -4.70 0.45 5.26
N LEU A 61 -4.76 1.05 6.45
CA LEU A 61 -5.87 0.90 7.37
C LEU A 61 -6.88 2.04 7.19
N ARG A 62 -8.17 1.71 7.24
CA ARG A 62 -9.26 2.66 7.04
C ARG A 62 -10.23 2.60 8.22
N HIS A 63 -10.64 3.76 8.69
CA HIS A 63 -11.69 3.82 9.69
C HIS A 63 -13.05 3.49 9.02
N PRO A 64 -13.85 2.56 9.56
CA PRO A 64 -15.12 2.16 8.96
C PRO A 64 -16.07 3.35 8.72
N GLU A 65 -16.10 4.31 9.65
CA GLU A 65 -16.99 5.47 9.59
C GLU A 65 -16.43 6.67 8.81
N ARG A 66 -15.10 6.83 8.72
CA ARG A 66 -14.46 7.99 8.07
C ARG A 66 -13.97 7.68 6.65
N GLY A 67 -13.87 6.41 6.28
CA GLY A 67 -13.48 5.95 4.96
C GLY A 67 -12.05 6.37 4.58
N ASP A 68 -11.88 6.78 3.32
CA ASP A 68 -10.57 6.97 2.67
C ASP A 68 -9.97 8.38 2.85
N ARG A 69 -10.64 9.26 3.61
CA ARG A 69 -10.23 10.68 3.70
C ARG A 69 -8.86 10.84 4.35
N GLU A 70 -8.63 10.12 5.44
CA GLU A 70 -7.42 10.15 6.26
C GLU A 70 -7.12 8.70 6.70
N PRO A 71 -6.58 7.87 5.80
CA PRO A 71 -6.24 6.51 6.16
C PRO A 71 -4.99 6.48 7.05
N VAL A 72 -4.81 5.37 7.78
CA VAL A 72 -3.62 5.12 8.58
C VAL A 72 -2.67 4.23 7.78
N PHE A 73 -1.44 4.72 7.58
CA PHE A 73 -0.34 3.91 7.08
C PHE A 73 0.24 3.13 8.27
N ALA A 74 0.23 1.81 8.15
CA ALA A 74 0.74 0.91 9.17
C ALA A 74 1.98 0.17 8.64
N ALA A 75 3.08 0.28 9.38
CA ALA A 75 4.39 -0.27 9.02
C ALA A 75 4.91 -1.22 10.10
N VAL A 76 5.60 -2.27 9.66
CA VAL A 76 6.43 -3.11 10.53
C VAL A 76 7.71 -2.37 10.90
N GLY A 77 8.28 -1.59 9.97
CA GLY A 77 9.48 -0.78 10.21
C GLY A 77 9.39 0.62 9.61
N PRO A 78 10.07 1.62 10.19
CA PRO A 78 9.89 3.03 9.84
C PRO A 78 10.30 3.38 8.40
N MET A 79 11.28 2.66 7.83
CA MET A 79 11.74 2.87 6.44
C MET A 79 10.60 2.67 5.42
N GLN A 80 9.58 1.88 5.74
CA GLN A 80 8.43 1.68 4.84
C GLN A 80 7.67 2.98 4.57
N TYR A 81 7.65 3.91 5.52
CA TYR A 81 7.08 5.24 5.32
C TYR A 81 7.85 6.03 4.27
N GLU A 82 9.17 6.03 4.35
CA GLU A 82 10.04 6.75 3.40
C GLU A 82 9.83 6.22 1.98
N VAL A 83 9.79 4.89 1.82
CA VAL A 83 9.52 4.23 0.54
C VAL A 83 8.12 4.59 0.03
N ALA A 84 7.10 4.51 0.88
CA ALA A 84 5.72 4.82 0.48
C ALA A 84 5.57 6.29 0.04
N LEU A 85 6.12 7.24 0.81
CA LEU A 85 6.11 8.67 0.48
C LEU A 85 6.88 8.97 -0.82
N ALA A 86 8.05 8.36 -1.00
CA ALA A 86 8.84 8.52 -2.21
C ALA A 86 8.07 8.04 -3.45
N ARG A 87 7.45 6.86 -3.38
CA ARG A 87 6.67 6.27 -4.48
C ARG A 87 5.38 7.02 -4.77
N LEU A 88 4.64 7.45 -3.74
CA LEU A 88 3.44 8.28 -3.91
C LEU A 88 3.76 9.57 -4.67
N ARG A 89 4.88 10.21 -4.33
CA ARG A 89 5.37 11.40 -5.03
C ARG A 89 5.82 11.09 -6.46
N SER A 90 6.62 10.05 -6.68
CA SER A 90 7.23 9.78 -7.99
C SER A 90 6.28 9.13 -9.00
N GLU A 91 5.45 8.19 -8.58
CA GLU A 91 4.58 7.39 -9.47
C GLU A 91 3.17 7.98 -9.60
N PHE A 92 2.69 8.68 -8.57
CA PHE A 92 1.32 9.19 -8.52
C PHE A 92 1.24 10.72 -8.47
N GLY A 93 2.38 11.41 -8.28
CA GLY A 93 2.40 12.87 -8.11
C GLY A 93 1.59 13.32 -6.88
N ALA A 94 1.44 12.45 -5.90
CA ALA A 94 0.68 12.69 -4.67
C ALA A 94 1.66 12.98 -3.54
N GLU A 95 1.64 14.22 -3.04
CA GLU A 95 2.40 14.59 -1.87
C GLU A 95 1.57 14.31 -0.61
N VAL A 96 2.21 13.66 0.36
CA VAL A 96 1.55 13.12 1.55
C VAL A 96 2.35 13.52 2.77
N ARG A 97 1.64 13.94 3.80
CA ARG A 97 2.17 14.17 5.13
C ARG A 97 1.69 13.04 6.04
N LEU A 98 2.59 12.50 6.85
CA LEU A 98 2.29 11.47 7.85
C LEU A 98 2.14 12.08 9.25
#